data_AF-A0A8S3YXX7-F1
#
_entry.id   AF-A0A8S3YXX7-F1
#
_cell.length_a   1.000
_cell.length_b   1.000
_cell.length_c   1.000
_cell.angle_alpha   90.00
_cell.angle_beta   90.00
_cell.angle_gamma   90.00
#
_symmetry.space_group_name_H-M   'P 1'
#
loop_
_entity.id
_entity.type
_entity.pdbx_description
1 polymer ?
#
loop_
_entity_poly.entity_id
_entity_poly.type
_entity_poly.pdbx_seq_one_letter_code
_entity_poly.pdbx_strand_id
1 'polypeptide(L)'
;MTEVPDGIKFVTDTDVFIIRGRPCELSAFSFVPPNRRNIPKERNYFNATKKEHYPGSRYDRLSSNMHMVDYNKHIHRDDREHAKLRGLAIYDEEVEKKVPTLSSSIYGHWLNLQADHPDRKHVHIGHVESEFYRRNGVELSSELKP
;
A
#
# COMPACT_ATOMS: atom_id res chain seq x y z
N MET A 1 -35.53 6.18 34.02
CA MET A 1 -34.27 5.47 33.76
C MET A 1 -34.61 4.22 32.99
N THR A 2 -34.51 4.25 31.67
CA THR A 2 -34.83 3.08 30.82
C THR A 2 -33.63 2.15 30.81
N GLU A 3 -33.83 0.92 31.25
CA GLU A 3 -32.82 -0.14 31.25
C GLU A 3 -32.26 -0.31 29.83
N VAL A 4 -30.95 -0.15 29.69
CA VAL A 4 -30.26 -0.41 28.42
C VAL A 4 -30.39 -1.90 28.17
N PRO A 5 -31.03 -2.35 27.07
CA PRO A 5 -31.21 -3.78 26.84
C PRO A 5 -29.83 -4.44 26.77
N ASP A 6 -29.69 -5.53 27.53
CA ASP A 6 -28.49 -6.37 27.54
C ASP A 6 -28.15 -6.76 26.11
N GLY A 7 -26.99 -6.29 25.64
CA GLY A 7 -26.54 -6.54 24.27
C GLY A 7 -26.35 -8.04 24.02
N ILE A 8 -26.58 -8.47 22.78
CA ILE A 8 -26.41 -9.86 22.37
C ILE A 8 -24.93 -10.19 22.39
N LYS A 9 -24.56 -11.18 23.22
CA LYS A 9 -23.19 -11.72 23.30
C LYS A 9 -23.00 -12.76 22.21
N PHE A 10 -21.99 -12.56 21.38
CA PHE A 10 -21.50 -13.52 20.42
C PHE A 10 -20.13 -14.01 20.88
N VAL A 11 -19.96 -15.33 20.90
CA VAL A 11 -18.69 -16.00 21.18
C VAL A 11 -18.28 -16.68 19.89
N THR A 12 -17.19 -16.22 19.29
CA THR A 12 -16.50 -16.90 18.19
C THR A 12 -15.26 -17.61 18.71
N ASP A 13 -14.63 -18.45 17.90
CA ASP A 13 -13.41 -19.19 18.28
C ASP A 13 -12.26 -18.25 18.68
N THR A 14 -12.25 -17.03 18.14
CA THR A 14 -11.23 -16.01 18.39
C THR A 14 -11.60 -14.98 19.43
N ASP A 15 -12.88 -14.57 19.54
CA ASP A 15 -13.28 -13.39 20.30
C ASP A 15 -14.69 -13.47 20.90
N VAL A 16 -14.90 -12.76 22.01
CA VAL A 16 -16.23 -12.52 22.60
C VAL A 16 -16.61 -11.06 22.41
N PHE A 17 -17.77 -10.79 21.81
CA PHE A 17 -18.23 -9.41 21.61
C PHE A 17 -19.72 -9.23 21.86
N ILE A 18 -20.07 -8.01 22.25
CA ILE A 18 -21.43 -7.61 22.61
C ILE A 18 -21.97 -6.66 21.55
N ILE A 19 -23.03 -7.07 20.85
CA ILE A 19 -23.77 -6.20 19.96
C ILE A 19 -24.92 -5.57 20.75
N ARG A 20 -24.90 -4.24 20.87
CA ARG A 20 -25.97 -3.47 21.51
C ARG A 20 -26.97 -2.99 20.45
N GLY A 21 -28.25 -3.29 20.65
CA GLY A 21 -29.33 -2.89 19.75
C GLY A 21 -30.49 -3.88 19.81
N ARG A 22 -31.67 -3.45 19.37
CA ARG A 22 -32.83 -4.36 19.22
C ARG A 22 -32.60 -5.24 17.99
N PRO A 23 -33.09 -6.49 17.94
CA PRO A 23 -32.91 -7.36 16.77
C PRO A 23 -33.33 -6.73 15.42
N CYS A 24 -34.38 -5.90 15.42
CA CYS A 24 -34.82 -5.15 14.24
C CYS A 24 -33.86 -4.03 13.79
N GLU A 25 -32.97 -3.57 14.67
CA GLU A 25 -31.90 -2.61 14.37
C GLU A 25 -30.62 -3.32 13.89
N LEU A 26 -30.49 -4.63 14.14
CA LEU A 26 -29.32 -5.46 13.79
C LEU A 26 -29.40 -6.05 12.37
N SER A 27 -30.00 -5.32 11.44
CA SER A 27 -30.00 -5.73 10.03
C SER A 27 -28.59 -5.74 9.47
N ALA A 28 -28.23 -6.82 8.75
CA ALA A 28 -26.92 -6.96 8.09
C ALA A 28 -26.57 -5.78 7.16
N PHE A 29 -27.58 -5.05 6.65
CA PHE A 29 -27.39 -3.96 5.70
C PHE A 29 -27.48 -2.55 6.32
N SER A 30 -27.99 -2.42 7.55
CA SER A 30 -28.30 -1.10 8.13
C SER A 30 -27.73 -0.88 9.52
N PHE A 31 -27.24 -1.93 10.17
CA PHE A 31 -26.66 -1.81 11.51
C PHE A 31 -25.30 -1.12 11.45
N VAL A 32 -25.20 0.05 12.09
CA VAL A 32 -23.94 0.77 12.24
C VAL A 32 -23.51 0.71 13.71
N PRO A 33 -22.48 -0.07 14.06
CA PRO A 33 -22.06 -0.21 15.45
C PRO A 33 -21.47 1.10 15.99
N PRO A 34 -21.83 1.51 17.23
CA PRO A 34 -21.36 2.75 17.84
C PRO A 34 -19.83 2.76 18.06
N ASN A 35 -19.25 1.58 18.34
CA ASN A 35 -17.83 1.42 18.65
C ASN A 35 -16.97 1.04 17.42
N ARG A 36 -17.34 1.47 16.21
CA ARG A 36 -16.57 1.20 14.97
C ARG A 36 -15.09 1.63 15.03
N ARG A 37 -14.76 2.58 15.90
CA ARG A 37 -13.42 3.15 16.04
C ARG A 37 -12.44 2.27 16.80
N ASN A 38 -12.93 1.31 17.59
CA ASN A 38 -12.11 0.44 18.45
C ASN A 38 -12.17 -1.03 17.99
N ILE A 39 -12.55 -1.26 16.72
CA ILE A 39 -12.61 -2.61 16.15
C ILE A 39 -11.18 -3.05 15.78
N PRO A 40 -10.77 -4.29 16.11
CA PRO A 40 -9.51 -4.86 15.65
C PRO A 40 -9.39 -4.86 14.13
N LYS A 41 -8.15 -4.79 13.61
CA LYS A 41 -7.84 -4.81 12.18
C LYS A 41 -8.57 -5.94 11.44
N GLU A 42 -8.51 -7.16 12.00
CA GLU A 42 -9.05 -8.40 11.42
C GLU A 42 -10.56 -8.38 11.16
N ARG A 43 -11.29 -7.49 11.85
CA ARG A 43 -12.74 -7.41 11.80
C ARG A 43 -13.25 -6.23 10.98
N ASN A 44 -12.35 -5.37 10.52
CA ASN A 44 -12.68 -4.32 9.56
C ASN A 44 -12.79 -4.93 8.15
N TYR A 45 -13.73 -4.44 7.35
CA TYR A 45 -13.88 -4.81 5.94
C TYR A 45 -12.56 -4.72 5.16
N PHE A 46 -11.74 -3.70 5.44
CA PHE A 46 -10.48 -3.48 4.75
C PHE A 46 -9.27 -4.22 5.33
N ASN A 47 -9.45 -4.97 6.43
CA ASN A 47 -8.39 -5.62 7.19
C ASN A 47 -7.15 -4.70 7.34
N ALA A 48 -7.37 -3.45 7.77
CA ALA A 48 -6.36 -2.41 7.90
C ALA A 48 -6.43 -1.74 9.27
N THR A 49 -5.27 -1.35 9.81
CA THR A 49 -5.21 -0.58 11.05
C THR A 49 -5.88 0.77 10.85
N LYS A 50 -6.53 1.27 11.90
CA LYS A 50 -7.18 2.58 11.83
C LYS A 50 -6.10 3.66 11.82
N LYS A 51 -6.14 4.53 10.80
CA LYS A 51 -5.34 5.75 10.77
C LYS A 51 -5.89 6.79 11.74
N GLU A 52 -5.00 7.45 12.48
CA GLU A 52 -5.36 8.65 13.21
C GLU A 52 -5.75 9.74 12.21
N HIS A 53 -7.04 10.03 12.16
CA HIS A 53 -7.51 11.21 11.44
C HIS A 53 -7.52 12.37 12.42
N TYR A 54 -6.96 13.49 12.00
CA TYR A 54 -7.14 14.74 12.73
C TYR A 54 -8.65 14.97 12.93
N PRO A 55 -9.13 15.17 14.16
CA PRO A 55 -10.54 15.48 14.42
C PRO A 55 -10.81 16.94 14.03
N GLY A 56 -10.55 17.29 12.77
CA GLY A 56 -10.92 18.59 12.23
C GLY A 56 -12.43 18.70 12.21
N SER A 57 -12.96 19.87 12.62
CA SER A 57 -14.36 20.17 12.42
C SER A 57 -14.68 20.14 10.92
N ARG A 58 -15.94 19.91 10.55
CA ARG A 58 -16.34 20.02 9.13
C ARG A 58 -16.04 21.42 8.57
N TYR A 59 -16.05 22.42 9.44
CA TYR A 59 -15.69 23.79 9.08
C TYR A 59 -14.21 23.91 8.70
N ASP A 60 -13.31 23.32 9.50
CA ASP A 60 -11.87 23.36 9.23
C ASP A 60 -11.50 22.66 7.92
N ARG A 61 -12.26 21.61 7.54
CA ARG A 61 -12.14 20.93 6.25
C ARG A 61 -12.57 21.81 5.07
N LEU A 62 -13.61 22.62 5.26
CA LEU A 62 -14.16 23.50 4.22
C LEU A 62 -13.36 24.79 4.07
N SER A 63 -12.77 25.29 5.16
CA SER A 63 -11.82 26.38 5.11
C SER A 63 -10.52 25.88 4.50
N SER A 64 -10.42 26.04 3.19
CA SER A 64 -9.36 25.64 2.25
C SER A 64 -7.89 25.90 2.65
N ASN A 65 -7.63 26.52 3.79
CA ASN A 65 -6.31 27.00 4.18
C ASN A 65 -5.55 26.02 5.09
N MET A 66 -6.21 25.06 5.74
CA MET A 66 -5.53 24.12 6.64
C MET A 66 -4.97 22.87 5.93
N HIS A 67 -5.46 22.55 4.73
CA HIS A 67 -5.07 21.37 3.94
C HIS A 67 -3.98 21.64 2.87
N MET A 68 -3.20 22.72 2.99
CA MET A 68 -2.25 23.16 1.96
C MET A 68 -1.02 22.26 1.72
N VAL A 69 -0.77 21.25 2.57
CA VAL A 69 0.43 20.39 2.39
C VAL A 69 0.32 19.52 1.14
N ASP A 70 -0.89 18.99 0.86
CA ASP A 70 -1.12 18.04 -0.23
C ASP A 70 -2.09 18.56 -1.32
N TYR A 71 -2.58 19.79 -1.17
CA TYR A 71 -3.53 20.40 -2.10
C TYR A 71 -2.88 20.86 -3.41
N ASN A 72 -3.26 20.23 -4.54
CA ASN A 72 -2.82 20.67 -5.86
C ASN A 72 -3.86 21.56 -6.55
N LYS A 73 -3.63 22.86 -6.58
CA LYS A 73 -4.52 23.85 -7.22
C LYS A 73 -4.72 23.70 -8.73
N HIS A 74 -3.81 23.00 -9.42
CA HIS A 74 -3.82 22.88 -10.88
C HIS A 74 -4.67 21.73 -11.40
N ILE A 75 -5.11 20.83 -10.52
CA ILE A 75 -5.98 19.72 -10.92
C ILE A 75 -7.45 20.07 -10.70
N HIS A 76 -8.31 19.41 -11.47
CA HIS A 76 -9.73 19.68 -11.44
C HIS A 76 -10.37 19.14 -10.15
N ARG A 77 -11.13 20.02 -9.49
CA ARG A 77 -12.08 19.80 -8.38
C ARG A 77 -11.72 18.70 -7.37
N ASP A 78 -12.11 17.46 -7.64
CA ASP A 78 -12.33 16.45 -6.60
C ASP A 78 -11.06 15.67 -6.20
N ASP A 79 -10.04 15.65 -7.05
CA ASP A 79 -8.80 14.91 -6.79
C ASP A 79 -7.71 15.74 -6.08
N ARG A 80 -8.04 16.99 -5.69
CA ARG A 80 -7.08 18.02 -5.24
C ARG A 80 -6.27 17.63 -4.02
N GLU A 81 -6.86 16.89 -3.08
CA GLU A 81 -6.25 16.62 -1.77
C GLU A 81 -5.20 15.50 -1.78
N HIS A 82 -5.14 14.68 -2.83
CA HIS A 82 -4.17 13.56 -2.94
C HIS A 82 -3.62 13.38 -4.36
N ALA A 83 -3.44 14.50 -5.06
CA ALA A 83 -2.94 14.52 -6.43
C ALA A 83 -1.63 13.71 -6.54
N LYS A 84 -1.57 12.79 -7.51
CA LYS A 84 -0.39 11.92 -7.72
C LYS A 84 0.00 11.11 -6.47
N LEU A 85 -0.99 10.67 -5.70
CA LEU A 85 -0.81 9.86 -4.49
C LEU A 85 -0.07 10.58 -3.35
N ARG A 86 0.03 11.92 -3.39
CA ARG A 86 0.60 12.69 -2.27
C ARG A 86 -0.25 12.56 -1.01
N GLY A 87 0.40 12.30 0.12
CA GLY A 87 -0.28 12.05 1.39
C GLY A 87 -0.91 10.65 1.52
N LEU A 88 -0.76 9.78 0.51
CA LEU A 88 -1.21 8.38 0.56
C LEU A 88 -0.02 7.43 0.58
N ALA A 89 0.03 6.54 1.58
CA ALA A 89 1.08 5.53 1.74
C ALA A 89 0.58 4.14 1.27
N ILE A 90 0.11 4.08 0.02
CA ILE A 90 -0.57 2.89 -0.53
C ILE A 90 0.32 1.65 -0.46
N TYR A 91 1.62 1.80 -0.75
CA TYR A 91 2.57 0.69 -0.70
C TYR A 91 2.63 0.06 0.70
N ASP A 92 2.82 0.87 1.74
CA ASP A 92 2.91 0.38 3.12
C ASP A 92 1.59 -0.27 3.56
N GLU A 93 0.45 0.29 3.13
CA GLU A 93 -0.89 -0.25 3.41
C GLU A 93 -1.17 -1.58 2.71
N GLU A 94 -0.66 -1.78 1.49
CA GLU A 94 -0.83 -3.01 0.74
C GLU A 94 0.14 -4.11 1.21
N VAL A 95 1.37 -3.76 1.60
CA VAL A 95 2.36 -4.70 2.15
C VAL A 95 1.89 -5.35 3.45
N GLU A 96 1.17 -4.60 4.30
CA GLU A 96 0.63 -5.13 5.56
C GLU A 96 -0.51 -6.15 5.36
N LYS A 97 -1.04 -6.29 4.15
CA LYS A 97 -2.15 -7.20 3.84
C LYS A 97 -1.63 -8.54 3.32
N LYS A 98 -2.09 -9.63 3.95
CA LYS A 98 -1.80 -11.01 3.50
C LYS A 98 -2.28 -11.27 2.06
N VAL A 99 -3.42 -10.68 1.69
CA VAL A 99 -3.98 -10.75 0.33
C VAL A 99 -4.23 -9.31 -0.13
N PRO A 100 -3.60 -8.86 -1.24
CA PRO A 100 -3.78 -7.50 -1.72
C PRO A 100 -5.23 -7.28 -2.17
N THR A 101 -5.81 -6.14 -1.80
CA THR A 101 -7.22 -5.75 -2.06
C THR A 101 -7.53 -5.38 -3.53
N LEU A 102 -6.79 -5.94 -4.49
CA LEU A 102 -6.79 -5.59 -5.91
C LEU A 102 -6.28 -4.17 -6.21
N SER A 103 -4.95 -4.04 -6.35
CA SER A 103 -4.36 -3.23 -7.40
C SER A 103 -3.25 -4.07 -8.04
N SER A 104 -3.30 -4.17 -9.37
CA SER A 104 -2.57 -5.14 -10.21
C SER A 104 -1.06 -4.90 -10.33
N SER A 105 -0.43 -4.19 -9.39
CA SER A 105 0.98 -3.84 -9.45
C SER A 105 1.88 -4.98 -8.98
N ILE A 106 1.46 -5.76 -7.96
CA ILE A 106 2.27 -6.86 -7.43
C ILE A 106 2.35 -8.04 -8.41
N TYR A 107 1.29 -8.28 -9.21
CA TYR A 107 1.30 -9.32 -10.23
C TYR A 107 2.02 -8.83 -11.49
N GLY A 108 3.34 -9.05 -11.54
CA GLY A 108 4.17 -8.78 -12.72
C GLY A 108 5.33 -7.79 -12.51
N HIS A 109 5.46 -7.17 -11.33
CA HIS A 109 6.64 -6.36 -11.02
C HIS A 109 7.88 -7.21 -10.74
N TRP A 110 9.04 -6.64 -11.07
CA TRP A 110 10.34 -7.27 -10.84
C TRP A 110 10.52 -7.54 -9.34
N LEU A 111 10.67 -8.81 -8.96
CA LEU A 111 10.99 -9.17 -7.58
C LEU A 111 12.39 -8.65 -7.21
N ASN A 112 12.52 -8.02 -6.04
CA ASN A 112 13.80 -7.51 -5.52
C ASN A 112 14.85 -8.62 -5.37
N LEU A 113 14.40 -9.84 -5.05
CA LEU A 113 15.23 -11.04 -5.08
C LEU A 113 14.82 -11.84 -6.31
N GLN A 114 15.64 -11.78 -7.35
CA GLN A 114 15.50 -12.68 -8.49
C GLN A 114 15.77 -14.10 -7.98
N ALA A 115 14.71 -14.86 -7.70
CA ALA A 115 14.83 -16.27 -7.31
C ALA A 115 15.48 -17.10 -8.43
N ASP A 116 15.40 -16.60 -9.67
CA ASP A 116 16.06 -17.15 -10.84
C ASP A 116 16.89 -16.05 -11.50
N HIS A 117 18.21 -16.22 -11.55
CA HIS A 117 19.08 -15.28 -12.24
C HIS A 117 18.80 -15.39 -13.75
N PRO A 118 18.59 -14.26 -14.46
CA PRO A 118 18.31 -14.30 -15.88
C PRO A 118 19.45 -15.02 -16.62
N ASP A 119 19.08 -16.09 -17.32
CA ASP A 119 20.02 -16.94 -18.03
C ASP A 119 20.75 -16.15 -19.13
N ARG A 120 22.08 -16.02 -19.02
CA ARG A 120 22.91 -15.19 -19.90
C ARG A 120 23.39 -15.92 -21.16
N LYS A 121 22.63 -16.89 -21.67
CA LYS A 121 23.02 -17.68 -22.85
C LYS A 121 23.21 -16.87 -24.14
N HIS A 122 22.50 -15.75 -24.29
CA HIS A 122 22.50 -14.95 -25.53
C HIS A 122 22.70 -13.44 -25.24
N VAL A 123 23.77 -13.10 -24.55
CA VAL A 123 24.12 -11.68 -24.26
C VAL A 123 25.10 -11.17 -25.32
N HIS A 124 25.00 -9.89 -25.70
CA HIS A 124 25.99 -9.25 -26.56
C HIS A 124 27.36 -9.21 -25.88
N ILE A 125 28.38 -9.72 -26.58
CA ILE A 125 29.77 -9.72 -26.17
C ILE A 125 30.52 -8.70 -27.04
N GLY A 126 31.25 -7.79 -26.41
CA GLY A 126 32.01 -6.74 -27.08
C GLY A 126 33.33 -7.25 -27.68
N HIS A 127 33.26 -8.17 -28.65
CA HIS A 127 34.45 -8.79 -29.27
C HIS A 127 35.43 -7.75 -29.82
N VAL A 128 34.94 -6.74 -30.53
CA VAL A 128 35.76 -5.68 -31.13
C VAL A 128 36.55 -4.94 -30.05
N GLU A 129 35.88 -4.50 -28.99
CA GLU A 129 36.54 -3.79 -27.89
C GLU A 129 37.57 -4.65 -27.17
N SER A 130 37.29 -5.94 -26.97
CA SER A 130 38.21 -6.85 -26.28
C SER A 130 39.40 -7.31 -27.11
N GLU A 131 39.22 -7.49 -28.43
CA GLU A 131 40.23 -8.09 -29.30
C GLU A 131 41.08 -7.04 -30.02
N PHE A 132 40.46 -5.96 -30.51
CA PHE A 132 41.14 -4.96 -31.33
C PHE A 132 41.91 -3.95 -30.48
N TYR A 133 41.41 -3.63 -29.28
CA TYR A 133 42.00 -2.60 -28.44
C TYR A 133 42.73 -3.21 -27.24
N ARG A 134 44.04 -2.97 -27.16
CA ARG A 134 44.85 -3.36 -26.00
C ARG A 134 44.85 -2.24 -24.97
N ARG A 135 44.68 -2.58 -23.68
CA ARG A 135 44.74 -1.58 -22.58
C ARG A 135 46.09 -0.88 -22.47
N ASN A 136 47.18 -1.55 -22.89
CA ASN A 136 48.52 -1.03 -22.80
C ASN A 136 49.11 -0.93 -24.22
N GLY A 137 49.54 0.26 -24.62
CA GLY A 137 50.17 0.55 -25.92
C GLY A 137 51.61 0.06 -26.02
N VAL A 138 51.92 -1.12 -25.46
CA VAL A 138 53.26 -1.71 -25.55
C VAL A 138 53.49 -2.15 -26.99
N GLU A 139 54.55 -1.64 -27.60
CA GLU A 139 55.01 -2.07 -28.92
C GLU A 139 55.43 -3.54 -28.84
N LEU A 140 54.74 -4.41 -29.58
CA LEU A 140 55.14 -5.81 -29.72
C LEU A 140 56.39 -5.84 -30.61
N SER A 141 57.58 -5.91 -30.01
CA SER A 141 58.84 -6.16 -30.73
C SER A 141 58.78 -7.53 -31.40
N SER A 142 59.12 -7.59 -32.69
CA SER A 142 59.00 -8.76 -33.58
C SER A 142 59.92 -9.95 -33.26
N GLU A 143 60.59 -9.96 -32.10
CA GLU A 143 61.61 -10.97 -31.74
C GLU A 143 61.09 -12.19 -30.98
N LEU A 144 59.78 -12.46 -30.99
CA LEU A 144 59.27 -13.75 -30.51
C LEU A 144 59.06 -14.69 -31.71
N LYS A 145 60.10 -15.49 -31.99
CA LYS A 145 59.99 -16.68 -32.86
C LYS A 145 58.91 -17.63 -32.32
N PRO A 146 58.24 -18.41 -33.19
CA PRO A 146 57.22 -19.38 -32.79
C PRO A 146 57.77 -20.45 -31.86
#